data_AF-A0A8B9QZT8-F1
#
_entry.id   AF-A0A8B9QZT8-F1
#
_cell.length_a   1.000
_cell.length_b   1.000
_cell.length_c   1.000
_cell.angle_alpha   90.00
_cell.angle_beta   90.00
_cell.angle_gamma   90.00
#
_symmetry.space_group_name_H-M   'P 1'
#
loop_
_entity.id
_entity.type
_entity.pdbx_description
1 polymer ?
#
loop_
_entity_poly.entity_id
_entity_poly.type
_entity_poly.pdbx_seq_one_letter_code
_entity_poly.pdbx_strand_id
1 'polypeptide(L)'
;MVFINVRPCFRVCYICGKEFGSQSISIHEPQCLEKWRIENDQLPRHLRRPEPRRPEALTGGSCVLTADNEAAYQSAQAQLLPCGNCGRTFLPDRLIVHQRSCKGNGSGVGLPGANPHKSGSAREDPCKASQRKSGAAPAALEKVNC
;
A
#
# COMPACT_ATOMS: atom_id res chain seq x y z
N MET A 1 32.33 -20.93 -8.38
CA MET A 1 30.88 -20.69 -8.22
C MET A 1 30.70 -19.47 -7.33
N VAL A 2 30.27 -18.34 -7.89
CA VAL A 2 29.77 -17.23 -7.05
C VAL A 2 28.32 -17.57 -6.73
N PHE A 3 28.00 -17.88 -5.48
CA PHE A 3 26.61 -17.95 -5.05
C PHE A 3 26.07 -16.54 -5.10
N ILE A 4 25.37 -16.20 -6.19
CA ILE A 4 24.59 -14.97 -6.26
C ILE A 4 23.59 -15.06 -5.11
N ASN A 5 23.79 -14.27 -4.07
CA ASN A 5 22.84 -14.15 -2.97
C ASN A 5 21.65 -13.34 -3.51
N VAL A 6 20.82 -14.01 -4.32
CA VAL A 6 19.60 -13.44 -4.88
C VAL A 6 18.68 -13.20 -3.69
N ARG A 7 18.60 -11.93 -3.28
CA ARG A 7 17.58 -11.50 -2.33
C ARG A 7 16.22 -11.94 -2.89
N PRO A 8 15.46 -12.79 -2.17
CA PRO A 8 14.18 -13.26 -2.68
C PRO A 8 13.29 -12.06 -2.99
N CYS A 9 12.78 -12.00 -4.21
CA CYS A 9 11.85 -10.94 -4.61
C CYS A 9 10.50 -11.21 -3.97
N PHE A 10 10.11 -10.35 -3.02
CA PHE A 10 8.78 -10.38 -2.43
C PHE A 10 7.88 -9.32 -3.08
N ARG A 11 6.63 -9.70 -3.33
CA ARG A 11 5.55 -8.80 -3.75
C ARG A 11 4.43 -8.80 -2.74
N VAL A 12 3.80 -7.64 -2.58
CA VAL A 12 2.63 -7.48 -1.72
C VAL A 12 1.37 -7.81 -2.52
N CYS A 13 0.49 -8.64 -1.96
CA CYS A 13 -0.84 -8.86 -2.51
C CYS A 13 -1.69 -7.60 -2.36
N TYR A 14 -2.18 -7.05 -3.46
CA TYR A 14 -2.98 -5.81 -3.50
C TYR A 14 -4.37 -5.92 -2.85
N ILE A 15 -4.79 -7.13 -2.48
CA ILE A 15 -6.10 -7.42 -1.85
C ILE A 15 -5.95 -7.56 -0.34
N CYS A 16 -4.97 -8.36 0.12
CA CYS A 16 -4.83 -8.70 1.54
C CYS A 16 -3.59 -8.12 2.22
N GLY A 17 -2.70 -7.47 1.47
CA GLY A 17 -1.52 -6.77 1.99
C GLY A 17 -0.40 -7.68 2.51
N LYS A 18 -0.49 -9.00 2.28
CA LYS A 18 0.56 -9.96 2.68
C LYS A 18 1.66 -10.06 1.64
N GLU A 19 2.87 -10.33 2.10
CA GLU A 19 4.05 -10.54 1.25
C GLU A 19 4.15 -12.00 0.78
N PHE A 20 4.41 -12.19 -0.50
CA PHE A 20 4.62 -13.49 -1.13
C PHE A 20 5.84 -13.45 -2.02
N GLY A 21 6.47 -14.61 -2.23
CA GLY A 21 7.52 -14.74 -3.22
C GLY A 21 6.97 -14.47 -4.62
N SER A 22 7.83 -14.00 -5.52
CA SER A 22 7.49 -13.70 -6.91
C SER A 22 6.78 -14.82 -7.67
N GLN A 23 7.04 -16.07 -7.32
CA GLN A 23 6.37 -17.25 -7.91
C GLN A 23 5.04 -17.57 -7.23
N SER A 24 4.95 -17.41 -5.90
CA SER A 24 3.74 -17.75 -5.15
C SER A 24 2.65 -16.69 -5.25
N ILE A 25 3.01 -15.43 -5.52
CA ILE A 25 2.03 -14.34 -5.67
C ILE A 25 1.06 -14.59 -6.84
N SER A 26 1.54 -15.11 -7.98
CA SER A 26 0.70 -15.39 -9.16
C SER A 26 -0.36 -16.46 -8.91
N ILE A 27 -0.09 -17.37 -7.97
CA ILE A 27 -1.04 -18.43 -7.56
C ILE A 27 -1.94 -17.91 -6.44
N HIS A 28 -1.41 -17.03 -5.58
CA HIS A 28 -2.13 -16.44 -4.46
C HIS A 28 -3.19 -15.41 -4.91
N GLU A 29 -2.85 -14.46 -5.78
CA GLU A 29 -3.75 -13.38 -6.23
C GLU A 29 -5.13 -13.87 -6.69
N PRO A 30 -5.27 -14.84 -7.63
CA PRO A 30 -6.58 -15.28 -8.08
C PRO A 30 -7.38 -15.96 -6.96
N GLN A 31 -6.74 -16.78 -6.13
CA GLN A 31 -7.40 -17.41 -4.98
C GLN A 31 -7.82 -16.39 -3.91
N CYS A 32 -7.02 -15.34 -3.73
CA CYS A 32 -7.33 -14.26 -2.80
C CYS A 32 -8.53 -13.44 -3.29
N LEU A 33 -8.61 -13.16 -4.59
CA LEU A 33 -9.70 -12.44 -5.22
C LEU A 33 -11.01 -13.22 -5.14
N GLU A 34 -10.98 -14.52 -5.41
CA GLU A 34 -12.17 -15.38 -5.33
C GLU A 34 -12.75 -15.37 -3.91
N LYS A 35 -11.89 -15.58 -2.91
CA LYS A 35 -12.31 -15.51 -1.51
C LYS A 35 -12.89 -14.13 -1.16
N TRP A 36 -12.25 -13.05 -1.63
CA TRP A 36 -12.75 -11.69 -1.42
C TRP A 36 -14.15 -11.51 -2.02
N ARG A 37 -14.40 -12.02 -3.24
CA ARG A 37 -15.72 -11.93 -3.89
C ARG A 37 -16.79 -12.65 -3.08
N ILE A 38 -16.50 -13.87 -2.63
CA ILE A 38 -17.40 -14.65 -1.77
C ILE A 38 -17.71 -13.88 -0.48
N GLU A 39 -16.69 -13.40 0.23
CA GLU A 39 -16.88 -12.61 1.46
C GLU A 39 -17.68 -11.33 1.20
N ASN A 40 -17.45 -10.67 0.07
CA ASN A 40 -18.12 -9.44 -0.31
C ASN A 40 -19.58 -9.66 -0.71
N ASP A 41 -19.90 -10.76 -1.40
CA ASP A 41 -21.27 -11.09 -1.79
C ASP A 41 -22.16 -11.49 -0.61
N GLN A 42 -21.56 -12.03 0.44
CA GLN A 42 -22.23 -12.31 1.71
C GLN A 42 -22.57 -11.04 2.50
N LEU A 43 -22.02 -9.88 2.13
CA LEU A 43 -22.42 -8.60 2.73
C LEU A 43 -23.75 -8.11 2.13
N PRO A 44 -24.60 -7.44 2.94
CA PRO A 44 -25.75 -6.70 2.44
C PRO A 44 -25.36 -5.78 1.27
N ARG A 45 -26.24 -5.61 0.27
CA ARG A 45 -25.95 -4.85 -0.97
C ARG A 45 -25.32 -3.47 -0.72
N HIS A 46 -25.72 -2.79 0.36
CA HIS A 46 -25.24 -1.46 0.73
C HIS A 46 -23.87 -1.46 1.44
N LEU A 47 -23.39 -2.62 1.91
CA LEU A 47 -22.07 -2.81 2.52
C LEU A 47 -21.07 -3.52 1.60
N ARG A 48 -21.51 -3.92 0.39
CA ARG A 48 -20.63 -4.51 -0.61
C ARG A 48 -19.61 -3.48 -1.08
N ARG A 49 -18.37 -3.92 -1.18
CA ARG A 49 -17.22 -3.13 -1.62
C ARG A 49 -17.02 -3.27 -3.14
N PRO A 50 -16.43 -2.25 -3.78
CA PRO A 50 -15.99 -2.35 -5.16
C PRO A 50 -14.83 -3.36 -5.28
N GLU A 51 -14.78 -4.06 -6.41
CA GLU A 51 -13.72 -5.04 -6.67
C GLU A 51 -12.33 -4.37 -6.61
N PRO A 52 -11.36 -4.96 -5.89
CA PRO A 52 -9.99 -4.44 -5.85
C PRO A 52 -9.41 -4.48 -7.25
N ARG A 53 -8.96 -3.34 -7.76
CA ARG A 53 -8.27 -3.27 -9.05
C ARG A 53 -6.81 -3.62 -8.87
N ARG A 54 -6.31 -4.50 -9.74
CA ARG A 54 -4.88 -4.78 -9.78
C ARG A 54 -4.16 -3.51 -10.23
N PRO A 55 -3.17 -3.01 -9.48
CA PRO A 55 -2.31 -1.93 -9.96
C PRO A 55 -1.68 -2.38 -11.28
N GLU A 56 -1.74 -1.54 -12.30
CA GLU A 56 -1.12 -1.83 -13.60
C GLU A 56 0.39 -1.95 -13.39
N ALA A 57 0.87 -3.19 -13.33
CA ALA A 57 2.28 -3.50 -13.14
C ALA A 57 3.05 -3.00 -14.36
N LEU A 58 3.92 -2.01 -14.15
CA LEU A 58 4.85 -1.55 -15.17
C LEU A 58 5.68 -2.75 -15.63
N THR A 59 5.60 -3.03 -16.93
CA THR A 59 6.31 -4.14 -17.57
C THR A 59 7.81 -3.85 -17.54
N GLY A 60 8.52 -4.36 -16.54
CA GLY A 60 9.97 -4.22 -16.43
C GLY A 60 10.55 -5.09 -15.31
N GLY A 61 11.36 -6.07 -15.69
CA GLY A 61 11.85 -7.12 -14.81
C GLY A 61 12.84 -6.68 -13.72
N SER A 62 12.97 -7.58 -12.75
CA SER A 62 13.95 -7.71 -11.67
C SER A 62 13.87 -6.73 -10.49
N CYS A 63 13.48 -7.32 -9.37
CA CYS A 63 13.68 -6.94 -7.96
C CYS A 63 13.24 -5.53 -7.49
N VAL A 64 12.25 -5.55 -6.59
CA VAL A 64 11.77 -4.45 -5.73
C VAL A 64 11.48 -3.16 -6.51
N LEU A 65 10.38 -3.15 -7.26
CA LEU A 65 9.70 -1.89 -7.49
C LEU A 65 8.99 -1.54 -6.17
N THR A 66 9.70 -0.85 -5.27
CA THR A 66 9.16 -0.37 -3.98
C THR A 66 7.83 0.35 -4.20
N ALA A 67 7.71 1.07 -5.32
CA ALA A 67 6.49 1.73 -5.73
C ALA A 67 5.31 0.77 -6.00
N ASP A 68 5.54 -0.39 -6.62
CA ASP A 68 4.49 -1.39 -6.85
C ASP A 68 4.03 -2.02 -5.55
N ASN A 69 4.96 -2.36 -4.67
CA ASN A 69 4.65 -2.91 -3.35
C ASN A 69 3.90 -1.88 -2.49
N GLU A 70 4.29 -0.61 -2.57
CA GLU A 70 3.60 0.49 -1.91
C GLU A 70 2.19 0.68 -2.48
N ALA A 71 2.02 0.71 -3.80
CA ALA A 71 0.71 0.82 -4.44
C ALA A 71 -0.20 -0.37 -4.10
N ALA A 72 0.34 -1.58 -4.12
CA ALA A 72 -0.37 -2.78 -3.69
C ALA A 72 -0.76 -2.70 -2.21
N TYR A 73 0.13 -2.20 -1.35
CA TYR A 73 -0.16 -2.01 0.06
C TYR A 73 -1.26 -0.97 0.28
N GLN A 74 -1.24 0.15 -0.44
CA GLN A 74 -2.30 1.17 -0.39
C GLN A 74 -3.65 0.60 -0.85
N SER A 75 -3.66 -0.18 -1.93
CA SER A 75 -4.86 -0.90 -2.39
C SER A 75 -5.42 -1.83 -1.31
N ALA A 76 -4.54 -2.58 -0.63
CA ALA A 76 -4.95 -3.48 0.44
C ALA A 76 -5.50 -2.72 1.67
N GLN A 77 -4.92 -1.56 2.00
CA GLN A 77 -5.43 -0.70 3.08
C GLN A 77 -6.85 -0.20 2.82
N ALA A 78 -7.18 0.13 1.57
CA ALA A 78 -8.53 0.56 1.19
C ALA A 78 -9.60 -0.53 1.41
N GLN A 79 -9.20 -1.78 1.56
CA GLN A 79 -10.10 -2.90 1.83
C GLN A 79 -10.36 -3.14 3.33
N LEU A 80 -9.68 -2.43 4.22
CA LEU A 80 -9.82 -2.62 5.67
C LEU A 80 -11.09 -1.95 6.20
N LEU A 81 -11.74 -2.60 7.18
CA LEU A 81 -12.93 -2.11 7.85
C LEU A 81 -12.62 -1.72 9.29
N PRO A 82 -13.07 -0.54 9.77
CA PRO A 82 -12.91 -0.14 11.15
C PRO A 82 -13.80 -0.97 12.09
N CYS A 83 -13.29 -1.27 13.28
CA CYS A 83 -14.07 -1.85 14.36
C CYS A 83 -14.99 -0.78 14.99
N GLY A 84 -16.28 -1.07 15.12
CA GLY A 84 -17.23 -0.16 15.77
C GLY A 84 -16.94 0.15 17.24
N ASN A 85 -16.16 -0.69 17.93
CA ASN A 85 -15.88 -0.53 19.37
C ASN A 85 -14.56 0.20 19.65
N CYS A 86 -13.54 0.04 18.81
CA CYS A 86 -12.21 0.60 19.05
C CYS A 86 -11.62 1.39 17.87
N GLY A 87 -12.30 1.44 16.72
CA GLY A 87 -11.86 2.17 15.52
C GLY A 87 -10.72 1.54 14.72
N ARG A 88 -10.05 0.49 15.25
CA ARG A 88 -8.96 -0.18 14.53
C ARG A 88 -9.46 -0.86 13.26
N THR A 89 -8.68 -0.79 12.18
CA THR A 89 -9.03 -1.31 10.86
C THR A 89 -8.51 -2.73 10.66
N PHE A 90 -9.35 -3.62 10.15
CA PHE A 90 -9.01 -5.04 9.91
C PHE A 90 -9.61 -5.54 8.60
N LEU A 91 -9.06 -6.62 8.05
CA LEU A 91 -9.78 -7.41 7.04
C LEU A 91 -11.04 -8.02 7.66
N PRO A 92 -12.14 -8.19 6.89
CA PRO A 92 -13.41 -8.70 7.41
C PRO A 92 -13.28 -10.00 8.22
N ASP A 93 -12.53 -10.99 7.73
CA ASP A 93 -12.26 -12.24 8.44
C ASP A 93 -11.66 -12.02 9.86
N ARG A 94 -10.62 -11.18 9.96
CA ARG A 94 -9.98 -10.87 11.25
C ARG A 94 -10.82 -9.96 12.13
N LEU A 95 -11.65 -9.09 11.53
CA LEU A 95 -12.51 -8.16 12.26
C LEU A 95 -13.50 -8.92 13.14
N ILE A 96 -14.09 -10.02 12.62
CA ILE A 96 -15.04 -10.85 13.38
C ILE A 96 -14.37 -11.45 14.63
N VAL A 97 -13.16 -11.99 14.49
CA VAL A 97 -12.40 -12.55 15.62
C VAL A 97 -12.05 -11.46 16.62
N HIS A 98 -11.62 -10.29 16.14
CA HIS A 98 -11.29 -9.15 16.99
C HIS A 98 -12.50 -8.65 17.78
N GLN A 99 -13.66 -8.49 17.13
CA GLN A 99 -14.89 -7.98 17.76
C GLN A 99 -15.34 -8.80 18.96
N ARG A 100 -15.15 -10.13 18.94
CA ARG A 100 -15.49 -11.04 20.06
C ARG A 100 -14.76 -10.71 21.36
N SER A 101 -13.52 -10.22 21.25
CA SER A 101 -12.66 -9.93 22.41
C SER A 101 -12.34 -8.44 22.57
N CYS A 102 -12.92 -7.58 21.72
CA CYS A 102 -12.63 -6.16 21.71
C CYS A 102 -13.23 -5.50 22.96
N LYS A 103 -12.37 -5.24 23.96
CA LYS A 103 -12.65 -4.29 25.05
C LYS A 103 -12.57 -2.88 24.46
N GLY A 104 -13.71 -2.31 24.09
CA GLY A 104 -13.78 -0.95 23.56
C GLY A 104 -13.34 0.06 24.62
N ASN A 105 -12.09 0.51 24.56
CA ASN A 105 -11.67 1.72 25.26
C ASN A 105 -11.76 2.86 24.25
N GLY A 106 -12.97 3.38 24.09
CA GLY A 106 -13.24 4.57 23.29
C GLY A 106 -12.62 5.81 23.95
N SER A 107 -11.30 5.98 23.80
CA SER A 107 -10.58 7.22 24.08
C SER A 107 -9.19 7.11 23.47
N GLY A 108 -8.96 7.86 22.38
CA GLY A 108 -7.66 7.99 21.74
C GLY A 108 -7.77 8.21 20.25
N VAL A 109 -8.07 9.45 19.86
CA VAL A 109 -7.88 9.98 18.51
C VAL A 109 -6.47 9.59 18.02
N GLY A 110 -6.40 8.65 17.09
CA GLY A 110 -5.20 8.34 16.32
C GLY A 110 -5.45 8.75 14.89
N LEU A 111 -4.89 9.90 14.50
CA LEU A 111 -4.80 10.38 13.13
C LEU A 111 -4.36 9.25 12.16
N PRO A 112 -4.76 9.26 10.88
CA PRO A 112 -4.10 8.45 9.88
C PRO A 112 -2.72 9.08 9.61
N GLY A 113 -1.64 8.37 9.93
CA GLY A 113 -0.29 8.72 9.45
C GLY A 113 0.82 8.62 10.49
N ALA A 114 1.43 7.44 10.55
CA ALA A 114 2.85 7.15 10.83
C ALA A 114 2.96 5.84 11.63
N ASN A 115 3.35 4.75 10.97
CA ASN A 115 3.82 3.54 11.65
C ASN A 115 5.27 3.78 12.15
N PRO A 116 5.59 3.67 13.45
CA PRO A 116 6.95 3.74 13.94
C PRO A 116 7.59 2.35 13.81
N HIS A 117 8.13 2.02 12.64
CA HIS A 117 8.99 0.85 12.49
C HIS A 117 10.44 1.25 12.77
N LYS A 118 10.86 1.06 14.03
CA LYS A 118 12.22 0.82 14.51
C LYS A 118 13.35 1.13 13.51
N SER A 119 13.77 2.38 13.43
CA SER A 119 15.01 2.80 12.78
C SER A 119 16.21 2.40 13.64
N GLY A 120 16.91 1.36 13.22
CA GLY A 120 18.22 0.97 13.75
C GLY A 120 19.31 1.27 12.72
N SER A 121 20.27 2.08 13.17
CA SER A 121 21.59 2.39 12.60
C SER A 121 21.68 3.41 11.46
N ALA A 122 21.90 4.64 11.93
CA ALA A 122 22.75 5.65 11.33
C ALA A 122 24.00 5.08 10.62
N ARG A 123 24.29 5.67 9.47
CA ARG A 123 25.65 6.10 9.09
C ARG A 123 25.47 7.43 8.35
N GLU A 124 25.86 8.50 9.03
CA GLU A 124 26.02 9.84 8.46
C GLU A 124 27.20 9.79 7.49
N ASP A 125 27.04 10.32 6.27
CA ASP A 125 28.19 10.81 5.48
C ASP A 125 27.74 12.02 4.61
N PRO A 126 28.33 13.21 4.82
CA PRO A 126 27.96 14.43 4.14
C PRO A 126 28.84 14.66 2.90
N CYS A 127 28.26 15.15 1.80
CA CYS A 127 29.03 16.00 0.91
C CYS A 127 28.17 17.14 0.33
N LYS A 128 28.75 18.32 0.43
CA LYS A 128 28.17 19.66 0.32
C LYS A 128 28.25 20.17 -1.11
N ALA A 129 27.27 21.01 -1.45
CA ALA A 129 27.33 22.14 -2.39
C ALA A 129 27.66 21.88 -3.87
N SER A 130 26.75 22.30 -4.75
CA SER A 130 27.03 23.50 -5.54
C SER A 130 25.74 24.09 -6.11
N GLN A 131 25.44 25.31 -5.70
CA GLN A 131 24.47 26.20 -6.33
C GLN A 131 24.97 26.56 -7.73
N ARG A 132 24.11 26.44 -8.75
CA ARG A 132 24.25 27.26 -9.96
C ARG A 132 22.93 27.94 -10.27
N LYS A 133 23.00 29.26 -10.10
CA LYS A 133 22.05 30.28 -10.50
C LYS A 133 21.83 30.23 -12.02
N SER A 134 20.60 30.52 -12.45
CA SER A 134 20.30 31.25 -13.69
C SER A 134 18.85 31.73 -13.60
N GLY A 135 18.67 33.03 -13.41
CA GLY A 135 17.35 33.67 -13.48
C GLY A 135 17.03 34.10 -14.91
N ALA A 136 15.74 34.28 -15.20
CA ALA A 136 15.21 35.28 -16.13
C ALA A 136 13.67 35.29 -16.07
N ALA A 137 13.11 36.47 -15.81
CA ALA A 137 11.78 36.95 -16.22
C ALA A 137 12.00 38.46 -16.55
N PRO A 138 11.10 39.20 -17.25
CA PRO A 138 9.69 38.89 -17.54
C PRO A 138 9.18 39.36 -18.94
N ALA A 139 7.85 39.23 -19.13
CA ALA A 139 6.94 40.01 -20.01
C ALA A 139 7.09 39.80 -21.55
N ALA A 140 6.07 39.88 -22.40
CA ALA A 140 4.71 40.40 -22.29
C ALA A 140 3.76 39.71 -23.28
N LEU A 141 2.48 39.81 -22.94
CA LEU A 141 1.27 39.70 -23.74
C LEU A 141 1.36 40.37 -25.13
N GLU A 142 1.05 39.62 -26.19
CA GLU A 142 0.64 40.18 -27.49
C GLU A 142 -0.63 39.47 -27.95
N LYS A 143 -1.65 40.26 -28.25
CA LYS A 143 -2.94 39.84 -28.80
C LYS A 143 -2.78 39.76 -30.32
N VAL A 144 -3.34 38.75 -30.99
CA VAL A 144 -4.14 38.97 -32.20
C VAL A 144 -4.91 37.71 -32.58
N ASN A 145 -6.14 37.97 -32.97
CA ASN A 145 -7.22 37.07 -33.34
C ASN A 145 -7.27 36.97 -34.87
N CYS A 146 -7.39 35.76 -35.41
CA CYS A 146 -8.15 35.39 -36.62
C CYS A 146 -8.04 33.87 -36.84
#